data_AF-A0A5S9MIJ3-F1
#
_entry.id   AF-A0A5S9MIJ3-F1
#
_cell.length_a   1.000
_cell.length_b   1.000
_cell.length_c   1.000
_cell.angle_alpha   90.00
_cell.angle_beta   90.00
_cell.angle_gamma   90.00
#
_symmetry.space_group_name_H-M   'P 1'
#
loop_
_entity.id
_entity.type
_entity.pdbx_description
1 polymer ?
#
loop_
_entity_poly.entity_id
_entity_poly.type
_entity_poly.pdbx_seq_one_letter_code
_entity_poly.pdbx_strand_id
1 'polypeptide(L)'
;MPVFFDQKGTITAGNAPGVNDGASALLLMKDTYAARHDVKPMAVVLGHAQVAVEAKDFPKTPAFAIEKLLKKKRKAPRGYCV
;
A
#
# COMPACT_ATOMS: atom_id res chain seq x y z
N MET A 1 14.75 -18.42 20.41
CA MET A 1 14.06 -17.11 20.44
C MET A 1 12.60 -17.38 20.75
N PRO A 2 11.94 -16.67 21.68
CA PRO A 2 10.56 -16.98 22.06
C PRO A 2 9.60 -16.70 20.89
N VAL A 3 8.64 -17.60 20.71
CA VAL A 3 7.57 -17.50 19.71
C VAL A 3 6.37 -16.81 20.38
N PHE A 4 5.78 -15.83 19.72
CA PHE A 4 4.88 -14.86 20.39
C PHE A 4 3.42 -15.34 20.55
N PHE A 5 2.95 -16.28 19.72
CA PHE A 5 1.54 -16.67 19.69
C PHE A 5 1.28 -18.14 20.05
N ASP A 6 2.19 -19.05 19.68
CA ASP A 6 2.11 -20.49 19.96
C ASP A 6 3.53 -21.00 20.20
N GLN A 7 3.74 -21.87 21.18
CA GLN A 7 5.04 -22.49 21.44
C GLN A 7 5.60 -23.26 20.23
N LYS A 8 4.74 -23.70 19.29
CA LYS A 8 5.14 -24.35 18.04
C LYS A 8 5.05 -23.44 16.80
N GLY A 9 4.68 -22.17 16.97
CA GLY A 9 4.55 -21.22 15.87
C GLY A 9 5.89 -20.80 15.26
N THR A 10 5.84 -20.12 14.11
CA THR A 10 7.03 -19.61 13.40
C THR A 10 7.21 -18.09 13.52
N ILE A 11 6.25 -17.40 14.15
CA ILE A 11 6.22 -15.94 14.28
C ILE A 11 7.03 -15.50 15.51
N THR A 12 8.04 -14.66 15.28
CA THR A 12 8.95 -14.15 16.31
C THR A 12 9.08 -12.63 16.19
N ALA A 13 9.62 -11.97 17.22
CA ALA A 13 9.91 -10.53 17.16
C ALA A 13 10.84 -10.14 16.01
N GLY A 14 11.69 -11.06 15.53
CA GLY A 14 12.61 -10.79 14.44
C GLY A 14 11.97 -10.83 13.05
N ASN A 15 10.78 -11.42 12.91
CA ASN A 15 10.08 -11.53 11.62
C ASN A 15 8.69 -10.85 11.59
N ALA A 16 8.21 -10.35 12.73
CA ALA A 16 6.99 -9.56 12.83
C ALA A 16 7.30 -8.05 12.77
N PRO A 17 6.36 -7.22 12.28
CA PRO A 17 6.45 -5.77 12.46
C PRO A 17 6.54 -5.38 13.93
N GLY A 18 7.28 -4.32 14.22
CA GLY A 18 7.35 -3.76 15.57
C GLY A 18 6.09 -2.97 15.96
N VAL A 19 6.07 -2.51 17.21
CA VAL A 19 5.15 -1.44 17.64
C VAL A 19 5.85 -0.12 17.36
N ASN A 20 5.17 0.79 16.66
CA ASN A 20 5.76 2.04 16.17
C ASN A 20 4.82 3.23 16.40
N ASP A 21 5.38 4.37 16.78
CA ASP A 21 4.69 5.66 16.85
C ASP A 21 5.21 6.59 15.74
N GLY A 22 4.31 7.30 15.05
CA GLY A 22 4.69 8.23 13.98
C GLY A 22 3.52 8.96 13.33
N ALA A 23 3.84 10.01 12.56
CA ALA A 23 2.88 10.79 11.78
C ALA A 23 3.42 11.07 10.37
N SER A 24 2.51 11.21 9.40
CA SER A 24 2.85 11.61 8.03
C SER A 24 1.73 12.46 7.42
N ALA A 25 2.06 13.30 6.44
CA ALA A 25 1.11 14.11 5.69
C ALA A 25 1.49 14.16 4.21
N LEU A 26 0.48 14.24 3.34
CA LEU A 26 0.63 14.39 1.89
C LEU A 26 -0.27 15.53 1.41
N LEU A 27 0.26 16.40 0.55
CA LEU A 27 -0.52 17.43 -0.13
C LEU A 27 -0.94 16.91 -1.51
N LEU A 28 -2.24 16.82 -1.73
CA LEU A 28 -2.82 16.41 -3.01
C LEU A 28 -3.35 17.63 -3.76
N MET A 29 -3.08 17.68 -5.05
CA MET A 29 -3.60 18.73 -5.93
C MET A 29 -3.87 18.17 -7.32
N LYS A 30 -4.69 18.88 -8.09
CA LYS A 30 -4.88 18.57 -9.51
C LYS A 30 -3.62 18.96 -10.29
N ASP A 31 -3.29 18.18 -11.30
CA ASP A 31 -2.16 18.44 -12.18
C ASP A 31 -2.26 19.81 -12.87
N THR A 32 -3.48 20.23 -13.24
CA THR A 32 -3.74 21.56 -13.81
C THR A 32 -3.50 22.71 -12.82
N TYR A 33 -3.71 22.48 -11.52
CA TYR A 33 -3.40 23.47 -10.50
C TYR A 33 -1.89 23.54 -10.29
N ALA A 34 -1.23 22.38 -10.20
CA ALA A 34 0.22 22.29 -10.08
C ALA A 34 0.93 23.04 -11.23
N ALA A 35 0.51 22.82 -12.47
CA ALA A 35 1.04 23.50 -13.66
C ALA A 35 0.81 25.03 -13.63
N ARG A 36 -0.35 25.51 -13.17
CA ARG A 36 -0.64 26.95 -13.06
C ARG A 36 0.20 27.67 -12.02
N HIS A 37 0.65 26.93 -11.01
CA HIS A 37 1.40 27.46 -9.86
C HIS A 37 2.87 27.05 -9.87
N ASP A 38 3.37 26.53 -11.01
CA ASP A 38 4.75 26.06 -11.19
C ASP A 38 5.22 25.06 -10.10
N VAL A 39 4.28 24.25 -9.60
CA VAL A 39 4.56 23.19 -8.63
C VAL A 39 4.83 21.90 -9.38
N LYS A 40 6.03 21.34 -9.21
CA LYS A 40 6.40 20.05 -9.78
C LYS A 40 5.92 18.89 -8.89
N PRO A 41 5.01 18.01 -9.35
CA PRO A 41 4.55 16.87 -8.56
C PRO A 41 5.67 15.84 -8.31
N MET A 42 5.72 15.26 -7.10
CA MET A 42 6.65 14.17 -6.78
C MET A 42 6.17 12.81 -7.27
N ALA A 43 4.86 12.61 -7.34
CA ALA A 43 4.22 11.38 -7.78
C ALA A 43 2.79 11.66 -8.28
N VAL A 44 2.21 10.70 -8.99
CA VAL A 44 0.82 10.77 -9.48
C VAL A 44 0.05 9.55 -9.00
N VAL A 45 -1.14 9.79 -8.43
CA VAL A 45 -2.04 8.69 -8.02
C VAL A 45 -2.75 8.14 -9.26
N LEU A 46 -2.26 7.01 -9.79
CA LEU A 46 -2.80 6.40 -11.00
C LEU A 46 -4.12 5.66 -10.78
N GLY A 47 -4.37 5.19 -9.56
CA GLY A 47 -5.59 4.47 -9.20
C GLY A 47 -5.58 3.99 -7.75
N HIS A 48 -6.73 3.48 -7.31
CA HIS A 48 -6.93 2.88 -6.01
C HIS A 48 -7.88 1.68 -6.13
N ALA A 49 -7.70 0.68 -5.27
CA ALA A 49 -8.58 -0.47 -5.13
C ALA A 49 -8.63 -0.92 -3.67
N GLN A 50 -9.78 -1.49 -3.28
CA GLN A 50 -10.01 -2.06 -1.96
C GLN A 50 -10.76 -3.39 -2.10
N VAL A 51 -10.49 -4.31 -1.19
CA VAL A 51 -11.11 -5.62 -1.08
C VAL A 51 -11.29 -5.96 0.40
N ALA A 52 -12.32 -6.74 0.71
CA ALA A 52 -12.54 -7.30 2.03
C ALA A 52 -12.53 -8.83 1.90
N VAL A 53 -11.96 -9.50 2.90
CA VAL A 53 -11.92 -10.95 3.04
C VAL A 53 -12.25 -11.30 4.49
N GLU A 54 -12.52 -12.58 4.76
CA GLU A 54 -12.67 -13.09 6.12
C GLU A 54 -11.44 -12.74 6.98
N ALA A 55 -11.66 -12.41 8.26
CA ALA A 55 -10.60 -11.90 9.13
C ALA A 55 -9.38 -12.85 9.24
N LYS A 56 -9.63 -14.17 9.25
CA LYS A 56 -8.59 -15.21 9.27
C LYS A 56 -7.69 -15.20 8.02
N ASP A 57 -8.17 -14.64 6.91
CA ASP A 57 -7.49 -14.61 5.61
C ASP A 57 -6.89 -13.23 5.29
N PHE A 58 -6.96 -12.27 6.23
CA PHE A 58 -6.49 -10.90 6.04
C PHE A 58 -5.08 -10.76 5.43
N PRO A 59 -4.07 -11.60 5.75
CA PRO A 59 -2.75 -11.49 5.12
C PRO A 59 -2.76 -11.61 3.59
N LYS A 60 -3.81 -12.19 2.99
CA LYS A 60 -3.98 -12.33 1.53
C LYS A 60 -4.56 -11.07 0.87
N THR A 61 -5.15 -10.17 1.65
CA THR A 61 -5.84 -8.95 1.18
C THR A 61 -4.99 -8.11 0.21
N PRO A 62 -3.68 -7.86 0.48
CA PRO A 62 -2.85 -7.07 -0.42
C PRO A 62 -2.75 -7.68 -1.83
N ALA A 63 -2.60 -9.00 -1.94
CA ALA A 63 -2.51 -9.68 -3.24
C ALA A 63 -3.79 -9.46 -4.06
N PHE A 64 -4.97 -9.64 -3.44
CA PHE A 64 -6.24 -9.43 -4.10
C PHE A 64 -6.51 -7.96 -4.44
N ALA A 65 -6.10 -7.02 -3.58
CA ALA A 65 -6.22 -5.59 -3.84
C ALA A 65 -5.38 -5.17 -5.06
N ILE A 66 -4.15 -5.67 -5.14
CA ILE A 66 -3.23 -5.42 -6.26
C ILE A 66 -3.81 -6.02 -7.55
N GLU A 67 -4.24 -7.28 -7.54
CA GLU A 67 -4.87 -7.90 -8.69
C GLU A 67 -6.10 -7.13 -9.18
N LYS A 68 -6.97 -6.70 -8.26
CA LYS A 68 -8.15 -5.90 -8.58
C LYS A 68 -7.76 -4.56 -9.19
N LEU A 69 -6.73 -3.90 -8.65
CA LEU A 69 -6.21 -2.64 -9.20
C LEU A 69 -5.68 -2.83 -10.62
N LEU A 70 -4.86 -3.86 -10.86
CA LEU A 70 -4.27 -4.18 -12.17
C LEU A 70 -5.32 -4.67 -13.19
N LYS A 71 -6.42 -5.29 -12.75
CA LYS A 71 -7.56 -5.61 -13.62
C LYS A 71 -8.34 -4.35 -13.98
N LYS A 72 -8.57 -3.44 -13.02
CA LYS A 72 -9.25 -2.14 -13.23
C LYS A 72 -8.41 -1.18 -14.09
N LYS A 73 -7.09 -1.22 -13.92
CA LYS A 73 -6.11 -0.42 -14.64
C LYS A 73 -5.25 -1.38 -15.47
N ARG A 74 -5.56 -1.54 -16.77
CA ARG A 74 -4.57 -2.09 -17.73
C ARG A 74 -3.22 -1.44 -17.42
N LYS A 75 -2.16 -2.26 -17.27
CA LYS A 75 -0.76 -1.96 -16.89
C LYS A 75 -0.41 -0.46 -16.83
N ALA A 76 0.32 -0.05 -15.78
CA ALA A 76 0.76 1.34 -15.60
C ALA A 76 1.22 1.98 -16.92
N PRO A 77 0.79 3.22 -17.23
CA PRO A 77 1.23 3.91 -18.44
C PRO A 77 2.76 3.86 -18.53
N ARG A 78 3.30 3.62 -19.73
CA ARG A 78 4.75 3.61 -19.96
C ARG A 78 5.37 4.88 -19.33
N GLY A 79 6.35 4.71 -18.46
CA GLY A 79 7.03 5.80 -17.76
C GLY A 79 6.71 5.95 -16.27
N TYR A 80 5.75 5.19 -15.73
CA TYR A 80 5.48 5.14 -14.28
C TYR A 80 5.96 3.81 -13.71
N CYS A 81 6.83 3.88 -12.71
CA CYS A 81 7.17 2.71 -11.89
C CYS A 81 5.97 2.39 -10.98
N VAL A 82 5.64 1.11 -10.87
CA VAL A 82 4.66 0.60 -9.88
C VAL A 82 5.42 0.20 -8.64
#